data_AF-A0A7D5M968-F1
#
_entry.id   AF-A0A7D5M968-F1
#
_cell.length_a   1.000
_cell.length_b   1.000
_cell.length_c   1.000
_cell.angle_alpha   90.00
_cell.angle_beta   90.00
_cell.angle_gamma   90.00
#
_symmetry.space_group_name_H-M   'P 1'
#
loop_
_entity.id
_entity.type
_entity.pdbx_description
1 polymer ?
#
loop_
_entity_poly.entity_id
_entity_poly.type
_entity_poly.pdbx_seq_one_letter_code
_entity_poly.pdbx_strand_id
1 'polypeptide(L)'
;MMAIEQAIITWIHLVASAIWVGGSLFIAMVFAPVLKTMSSSVEDRLQIMIKVGRKFNRVAIPSLVIMIATGIFNAHQMLIRPDFLFSTSYGVLLVIKIIFVIGLLVAFGVHVRIIRKEVEQKIMSKQLSDSQITKLRTKIIIVGQVTVGLSVAVLFMASLLDAGI
;
A
#
# COMPACT_ATOMS: atom_id res chain seq x y z
N MET A 1 -21.41 1.61 22.69
CA MET A 1 -21.38 1.97 21.25
C MET A 1 -22.59 1.33 20.60
N MET A 2 -23.33 2.04 19.76
CA MET A 2 -24.48 1.44 19.06
C MET A 2 -23.97 0.52 17.95
N ALA A 3 -24.60 -0.64 17.73
CA ALA A 3 -24.16 -1.61 16.71
C ALA A 3 -24.00 -1.00 15.31
N ILE A 4 -24.82 0.01 14.99
CA ILE A 4 -24.76 0.77 13.74
C ILE A 4 -23.44 1.55 13.59
N GLU A 5 -22.93 2.15 14.66
CA GLU A 5 -21.68 2.92 14.64
C GLU A 5 -20.49 2.02 14.27
N GLN A 6 -20.40 0.85 14.91
CA GLN A 6 -19.37 -0.14 14.60
C GLN A 6 -19.49 -0.64 13.15
N ALA A 7 -20.70 -0.89 12.67
CA ALA A 7 -20.94 -1.33 11.30
C ALA A 7 -20.48 -0.26 10.27
N ILE A 8 -20.76 1.03 10.53
CA ILE A 8 -20.32 2.14 9.68
C ILE A 8 -18.79 2.22 9.64
N ILE A 9 -18.12 2.10 10.79
CA ILE A 9 -16.65 2.17 10.87
C ILE A 9 -16.01 1.00 10.13
N THR A 10 -16.54 -0.21 10.31
CA THR A 10 -16.08 -1.39 9.57
C THR A 10 -16.32 -1.24 8.07
N TRP A 11 -17.49 -0.74 7.65
CA TRP A 11 -17.77 -0.47 6.24
C TRP A 11 -16.78 0.53 5.62
N ILE A 12 -16.50 1.64 6.31
CA ILE A 12 -15.50 2.63 5.89
C ILE A 12 -14.11 2.00 5.78
N HIS A 13 -13.71 1.18 6.76
CA HIS A 13 -12.43 0.46 6.75
C HIS A 13 -12.32 -0.43 5.51
N LEU A 14 -13.35 -1.25 5.24
CA LEU A 14 -13.38 -2.17 4.10
C LEU A 14 -13.34 -1.44 2.76
N VAL A 15 -14.09 -0.35 2.59
CA VAL A 15 -14.05 0.48 1.37
C VAL A 15 -12.65 1.07 1.17
N ALA A 16 -12.04 1.61 2.23
CA ALA A 16 -10.70 2.16 2.17
C ALA A 16 -9.65 1.09 1.82
N SER A 17 -9.76 -0.10 2.42
CA SER A 17 -8.94 -1.27 2.08
C SER A 17 -9.13 -1.72 0.63
N ALA A 18 -10.36 -1.76 0.12
CA ALA A 18 -10.63 -2.17 -1.25
C ALA A 18 -10.00 -1.20 -2.27
N ILE A 19 -10.08 0.11 -2.02
CA ILE A 19 -9.43 1.12 -2.87
C ILE A 19 -7.91 0.95 -2.85
N TRP A 20 -7.33 0.82 -1.66
CA TRP A 20 -5.88 0.69 -1.49
C TRP A 20 -5.33 -0.60 -2.12
N VAL A 21 -5.82 -1.76 -1.65
CA VAL A 21 -5.29 -3.06 -2.03
C VAL A 21 -5.71 -3.40 -3.45
N GLY A 22 -6.98 -3.20 -3.79
CA GLY A 22 -7.51 -3.46 -5.12
C GLY A 22 -6.86 -2.59 -6.20
N GLY A 23 -6.70 -1.29 -5.94
CA GLY A 23 -5.99 -0.39 -6.85
C GLY A 23 -4.51 -0.76 -7.04
N SER A 24 -3.83 -1.15 -5.95
CA SER A 24 -2.43 -1.57 -6.03
C SER A 24 -2.26 -2.89 -6.78
N LEU A 25 -3.17 -3.86 -6.58
CA LEU A 25 -3.24 -5.11 -7.33
C LEU A 25 -3.50 -4.85 -8.82
N PHE A 26 -4.44 -3.96 -9.16
CA PHE A 26 -4.69 -3.55 -10.53
C PHE A 26 -3.43 -2.97 -11.19
N ILE A 27 -2.70 -2.08 -10.49
CA ILE A 27 -1.47 -1.49 -11.01
C ILE A 27 -0.42 -2.57 -11.28
N ALA A 28 -0.22 -3.49 -10.35
CA ALA A 28 0.82 -4.51 -10.44
C ALA A 28 0.51 -5.62 -11.46
N MET A 29 -0.73 -6.10 -11.51
CA MET A 29 -1.11 -7.29 -12.28
C MET A 29 -1.73 -6.98 -13.64
N VAL A 30 -2.31 -5.80 -13.82
CA VAL A 30 -2.97 -5.42 -15.08
C VAL A 30 -2.21 -4.30 -15.77
N PHE A 31 -2.08 -3.15 -15.11
CA PHE A 31 -1.50 -1.97 -15.74
C PHE A 31 -0.02 -2.14 -16.10
N ALA A 32 0.81 -2.63 -15.16
CA ALA A 32 2.25 -2.77 -15.41
C ALA A 32 2.57 -3.79 -16.53
N PRO A 33 1.90 -4.95 -16.64
CA PRO A 33 2.04 -5.84 -17.79
C PRO A 33 1.57 -5.23 -19.12
N VAL A 34 0.39 -4.60 -19.14
CA VAL A 34 -0.14 -3.94 -20.35
C VAL A 34 0.80 -2.83 -20.83
N LEU A 35 1.38 -2.06 -19.91
CA LEU A 35 2.31 -1.00 -20.29
C LEU A 35 3.58 -1.53 -20.98
N LYS A 36 3.98 -2.79 -20.71
CA LYS A 36 5.09 -3.43 -21.44
C LYS A 36 4.74 -3.71 -22.89
N THR A 37 3.46 -3.87 -23.25
CA THR A 37 3.05 -4.15 -24.63
C THR A 37 2.80 -2.88 -25.44
N MET A 38 2.55 -1.73 -24.79
CA MET A 38 2.15 -0.48 -25.47
C MET A 38 3.30 0.44 -25.93
N SER A 39 4.48 0.33 -25.33
CA SER A 39 5.65 1.15 -25.73
C SER A 39 6.89 0.27 -25.73
N SER A 40 7.81 0.48 -26.67
CA SER A 40 9.12 -0.22 -26.72
C SER A 40 10.18 0.50 -25.88
N SER A 41 10.00 1.79 -25.62
CA SER A 41 10.94 2.63 -24.88
C SER A 41 10.80 2.40 -23.37
N VAL A 42 11.91 2.07 -22.71
CA VAL A 42 11.97 1.96 -21.24
C VAL A 42 11.66 3.30 -20.57
N GLU A 43 12.06 4.40 -21.21
CA GLU A 43 11.84 5.76 -20.73
C GLU A 43 10.35 6.11 -20.71
N ASP A 44 9.65 5.90 -21.84
CA ASP A 44 8.22 6.21 -21.96
C ASP A 44 7.39 5.43 -20.95
N ARG A 45 7.68 4.12 -20.82
CA ARG A 45 7.04 3.25 -19.82
C ARG A 45 7.25 3.81 -18.42
N LEU A 46 8.46 4.24 -18.09
CA LEU A 46 8.78 4.80 -16.77
C LEU A 46 8.04 6.13 -16.52
N GLN A 47 8.01 7.03 -17.51
CA GLN A 47 7.27 8.29 -17.41
C GLN A 47 5.77 8.05 -17.18
N ILE A 48 5.17 7.11 -17.93
CA ILE A 48 3.75 6.74 -17.78
C ILE A 48 3.50 6.13 -16.39
N MET A 49 4.37 5.24 -15.91
CA MET A 49 4.28 4.68 -14.55
C MET A 49 4.31 5.77 -13.48
N ILE A 50 5.21 6.76 -13.61
CA ILE A 50 5.31 7.86 -12.66
C ILE A 50 4.03 8.71 -12.67
N LYS A 51 3.53 9.07 -13.85
CA LYS A 51 2.30 9.87 -13.99
C LYS A 51 1.08 9.16 -13.40
N VAL A 52 0.89 7.88 -13.74
CA VAL A 52 -0.23 7.07 -13.22
C VAL A 52 -0.10 6.87 -11.72
N GLY A 53 1.08 6.49 -11.21
CA GLY A 53 1.33 6.32 -9.78
C GLY A 53 1.04 7.59 -8.98
N ARG A 54 1.47 8.76 -9.47
CA ARG A 54 1.15 10.05 -8.83
C ARG A 54 -0.35 10.34 -8.81
N LYS A 55 -1.08 10.02 -9.88
CA LYS A 55 -2.54 10.22 -9.94
C LYS A 55 -3.25 9.26 -9.00
N PHE A 56 -2.85 7.99 -8.96
CA PHE A 56 -3.36 6.98 -8.03
C PHE A 56 -3.11 7.40 -6.58
N ASN A 57 -1.92 7.90 -6.24
CA ASN A 57 -1.58 8.35 -4.89
C ASN A 57 -2.50 9.44 -4.34
N ARG A 58 -3.16 10.25 -5.18
CA ARG A 58 -4.17 11.24 -4.72
C ARG A 58 -5.38 10.59 -4.08
N VAL A 59 -5.71 9.35 -4.45
CA VAL A 59 -6.82 8.57 -3.90
C VAL A 59 -6.29 7.56 -2.89
N ALA A 60 -5.18 6.88 -3.20
CA ALA A 60 -4.61 5.84 -2.36
C ALA A 60 -4.13 6.37 -0.99
N ILE A 61 -3.51 7.55 -0.93
CA ILE A 61 -3.03 8.11 0.34
C ILE A 61 -4.19 8.41 1.30
N PRO A 62 -5.25 9.15 0.91
CA PRO A 62 -6.42 9.31 1.77
C PRO A 62 -7.04 7.98 2.21
N SER A 63 -7.19 7.00 1.31
CA SER A 63 -7.69 5.67 1.66
C SER A 63 -6.81 4.97 2.68
N LEU A 64 -5.48 5.02 2.53
CA LEU A 64 -4.55 4.46 3.51
C LEU A 64 -4.69 5.12 4.89
N VAL A 65 -4.82 6.44 4.93
CA VAL A 65 -5.01 7.20 6.19
C VAL A 65 -6.32 6.78 6.87
N ILE A 66 -7.42 6.70 6.13
CA ILE A 66 -8.72 6.26 6.64
C ILE A 66 -8.64 4.82 7.16
N MET A 67 -8.00 3.92 6.40
CA MET A 67 -7.82 2.52 6.78
C MET A 67 -7.01 2.39 8.08
N ILE A 68 -5.95 3.20 8.26
CA ILE A 68 -5.15 3.21 9.50
C ILE A 68 -5.98 3.74 10.67
N ALA A 69 -6.65 4.88 10.51
CA ALA A 69 -7.45 5.49 11.58
C ALA A 69 -8.56 4.55 12.07
N THR A 70 -9.30 3.96 11.14
CA THR A 70 -10.35 2.97 11.46
C THR A 70 -9.78 1.66 12.00
N GLY A 71 -8.60 1.24 11.54
CA GLY A 71 -7.90 0.06 12.08
C GLY A 71 -7.45 0.25 13.53
N ILE A 72 -6.92 1.44 13.87
CA ILE A 72 -6.58 1.81 15.25
C ILE A 72 -7.84 1.84 16.11
N PHE A 73 -8.92 2.43 15.60
CA PHE A 73 -10.21 2.43 16.30
C PHE A 73 -10.69 1.00 16.58
N ASN A 74 -10.64 0.09 15.62
CA ASN A 74 -11.05 -1.30 15.84
C ASN A 74 -10.15 -2.04 16.84
N ALA A 75 -8.87 -1.66 16.94
CA ALA A 75 -7.90 -2.28 17.84
C ALA A 75 -7.84 -1.66 19.25
N HIS A 76 -8.50 -0.53 19.49
CA HIS A 76 -8.24 0.32 20.68
C HIS A 76 -8.37 -0.42 22.01
N GLN A 77 -9.39 -1.26 22.18
CA GLN A 77 -9.61 -2.00 23.44
C GLN A 77 -8.46 -2.94 23.77
N MET A 78 -7.89 -3.60 22.76
CA MET A 78 -6.76 -4.51 22.94
C MET A 78 -5.45 -3.72 23.14
N LEU A 79 -5.30 -2.56 22.48
CA LEU A 79 -4.13 -1.70 22.62
C LEU A 79 -4.01 -1.05 24.01
N ILE A 80 -5.14 -0.77 24.67
CA ILE A 80 -5.17 -0.16 26.02
C ILE A 80 -4.89 -1.19 27.12
N ARG A 81 -5.00 -2.50 26.83
CA ARG A 81 -4.71 -3.58 27.79
C ARG A 81 -3.49 -4.40 27.34
N PRO A 82 -2.26 -3.89 27.52
CA PRO A 82 -1.05 -4.51 26.96
C PRO A 82 -0.78 -5.92 27.48
N ASP A 83 -1.26 -6.28 28.67
CA ASP A 83 -1.13 -7.64 29.21
C ASP A 83 -1.81 -8.70 28.33
N PHE A 84 -2.88 -8.33 27.60
CA PHE A 84 -3.59 -9.23 26.69
C PHE A 84 -2.98 -9.30 25.29
N LEU A 85 -2.10 -8.35 24.92
CA LEU A 85 -1.44 -8.35 23.60
C LEU A 85 -0.51 -9.54 23.42
N PHE A 86 0.13 -10.01 24.49
CA PHE A 86 1.10 -11.10 24.41
C PHE A 86 0.63 -12.40 25.06
N SER A 87 -0.51 -12.39 25.74
CA SER A 87 -1.08 -13.57 26.40
C SER A 87 -2.22 -14.23 25.63
N THR A 88 -2.72 -13.62 24.56
CA THR A 88 -3.82 -14.14 23.74
C THR A 88 -3.39 -14.32 22.28
N SER A 89 -3.91 -15.35 21.60
CA SER A 89 -3.68 -15.56 20.16
C SER A 89 -4.09 -14.32 19.35
N TYR A 90 -5.25 -13.76 19.65
CA TYR A 90 -5.73 -12.51 19.03
C TYR A 90 -4.75 -11.35 19.21
N GLY A 91 -4.24 -11.15 20.44
CA GLY A 91 -3.28 -10.10 20.73
C GLY A 91 -1.99 -10.26 19.92
N VAL A 92 -1.45 -11.47 19.86
CA VAL A 92 -0.22 -11.77 19.10
C VAL A 92 -0.43 -11.53 17.61
N LEU A 93 -1.54 -11.99 17.04
CA LEU A 93 -1.89 -11.72 15.64
C LEU A 93 -2.07 -10.22 15.36
N LEU A 94 -2.64 -9.47 16.30
CA LEU A 94 -2.79 -8.03 16.18
C LEU A 94 -1.42 -7.33 16.15
N VAL A 95 -0.49 -7.73 17.02
CA VAL A 95 0.89 -7.21 17.02
C VAL A 95 1.58 -7.52 15.69
N ILE A 96 1.48 -8.76 15.19
CA ILE A 96 2.02 -9.15 13.89
C ILE A 96 1.42 -8.26 12.79
N LYS A 97 0.08 -8.08 12.76
CA LYS A 97 -0.59 -7.21 11.79
C LYS A 97 -0.04 -5.77 11.84
N ILE A 98 0.20 -5.22 13.03
CA ILE A 98 0.78 -3.88 13.19
C ILE A 98 2.19 -3.82 12.59
N ILE A 99 3.03 -4.83 12.80
CA ILE A 99 4.37 -4.92 12.19
C ILE A 99 4.28 -4.91 10.66
N PHE A 100 3.35 -5.69 10.09
CA PHE A 100 3.11 -5.68 8.64
C PHE A 100 2.63 -4.32 8.13
N VAL A 101 1.75 -3.63 8.88
CA VAL A 101 1.31 -2.26 8.55
C VAL A 101 2.48 -1.27 8.59
N ILE A 102 3.35 -1.36 9.59
CA ILE A 102 4.56 -0.51 9.67
C ILE A 102 5.48 -0.78 8.46
N GLY A 103 5.73 -2.05 8.14
CA GLY A 103 6.50 -2.43 6.95
C GLY A 103 5.88 -1.89 5.66
N LEU A 104 4.55 -1.97 5.55
CA LEU A 104 3.80 -1.42 4.41
C LEU A 104 3.99 0.10 4.30
N LEU A 105 3.88 0.83 5.41
CA LEU A 105 4.06 2.28 5.45
C LEU A 105 5.48 2.69 5.03
N VAL A 106 6.50 1.97 5.51
CA VAL A 106 7.89 2.21 5.12
C VAL A 106 8.09 1.94 3.63
N ALA A 107 7.66 0.78 3.14
CA ALA A 107 7.78 0.42 1.73
C ALA A 107 7.07 1.44 0.83
N PHE A 108 5.85 1.83 1.19
CA PHE A 108 5.08 2.83 0.44
C PHE A 108 5.71 4.23 0.52
N GLY A 109 6.21 4.65 1.69
CA GLY A 109 6.93 5.92 1.83
C GLY A 109 8.17 5.99 0.93
N VAL A 110 8.91 4.87 0.81
CA VAL A 110 10.00 4.74 -0.15
C VAL A 110 9.47 4.80 -1.60
N HIS A 111 8.38 4.10 -1.90
CA HIS A 111 7.75 4.10 -3.23
C HIS A 111 7.36 5.52 -3.69
N VAL A 112 6.64 6.27 -2.85
CA VAL A 112 6.20 7.64 -3.13
C VAL A 112 7.38 8.59 -3.31
N ARG A 113 8.45 8.44 -2.51
CA ARG A 113 9.67 9.26 -2.66
C ARG A 113 10.37 9.02 -4.01
N ILE A 114 10.34 7.79 -4.52
CA ILE A 114 10.92 7.47 -5.82
C ILE A 114 10.04 8.00 -6.96
N ILE A 115 8.71 7.96 -6.81
CA ILE A 115 7.72 8.44 -7.81
C ILE A 115 7.43 9.95 -7.64
N ARG A 116 8.48 10.76 -7.57
CA ARG A 116 8.37 12.23 -7.43
C ARG A 116 8.47 12.95 -8.77
N LYS A 117 7.87 14.16 -8.84
CA LYS A 117 7.92 15.04 -10.02
C LYS A 117 9.35 15.40 -10.43
N GLU A 118 10.27 15.53 -9.48
CA GLU A 118 11.68 15.80 -9.75
C GLU A 118 12.34 14.68 -10.58
N VAL A 119 11.95 13.42 -10.34
CA VAL A 119 12.45 12.27 -11.09
C VAL A 119 11.90 12.29 -12.51
N GLU A 120 10.62 12.60 -12.67
CA GLU A 120 9.98 12.83 -13.98
C GLU A 120 10.71 13.92 -14.77
N GLN A 121 11.02 15.05 -14.13
CA GLN A 121 11.74 16.17 -14.76
C GLN A 121 13.16 15.80 -15.19
N LYS A 122 13.90 15.03 -14.38
CA LYS A 122 15.26 14.55 -14.72
C LYS A 122 15.26 13.58 -15.91
N ILE A 123 14.19 12.80 -16.07
CA ILE A 123 14.02 11.93 -17.23
C ILE A 123 13.75 12.79 -18.47
N MET A 124 12.77 13.71 -18.39
CA MET A 124 12.40 14.58 -19.52
C MET A 124 13.54 15.49 -20.00
N SER A 125 14.42 15.93 -19.10
CA SER A 125 15.60 16.73 -19.43
C SER A 125 16.78 15.92 -19.96
N LYS A 126 16.61 14.60 -20.19
CA LYS A 126 17.66 13.65 -20.60
C LYS A 126 18.91 13.68 -19.71
N GLN A 127 18.73 14.00 -18.43
CA GLN A 127 19.83 14.06 -17.46
C GLN A 127 20.24 12.71 -16.89
N LEU A 128 19.46 11.65 -17.16
CA LEU A 128 19.73 10.29 -16.70
C LEU A 128 20.23 9.42 -17.85
N SER A 129 21.28 8.64 -17.60
CA SER A 129 21.72 7.61 -18.53
C SER A 129 20.76 6.42 -18.57
N ASP A 130 20.80 5.64 -19.65
CA ASP A 130 19.96 4.44 -19.83
C ASP A 130 20.13 3.42 -18.68
N SER A 131 21.35 3.32 -18.15
CA SER A 131 21.65 2.49 -16.97
C SER A 131 20.93 2.98 -15.72
N GLN A 132 20.90 4.30 -15.50
CA GLN A 132 20.18 4.91 -14.37
C GLN A 132 18.67 4.74 -14.52
N ILE A 133 18.12 4.92 -15.72
CA ILE A 133 16.70 4.71 -16.03
C ILE A 133 16.29 3.27 -15.74
N THR A 134 17.10 2.30 -16.17
CA THR A 134 16.82 0.87 -15.95
C THR A 134 16.87 0.51 -14.46
N LYS A 135 17.89 0.98 -13.73
CA LYS A 135 18.01 0.78 -12.27
C LYS A 135 16.82 1.39 -11.51
N LEU A 136 16.44 2.62 -11.88
CA LEU A 136 15.31 3.32 -11.29
C LEU A 136 14.00 2.56 -11.51
N ARG A 137 13.74 2.11 -12.75
CA ARG A 137 12.57 1.30 -13.09
C ARG A 137 12.51 0.02 -12.25
N THR A 138 13.61 -0.73 -12.19
CA THR A 138 13.67 -1.98 -11.40
C THR A 138 13.39 -1.70 -9.92
N LYS A 139 13.97 -0.64 -9.36
CA LYS A 139 13.70 -0.23 -7.98
C LYS A 139 12.22 0.11 -7.75
N ILE A 140 11.59 0.85 -8.66
CA ILE A 140 10.16 1.18 -8.58
C ILE A 140 9.29 -0.09 -8.58
N ILE A 141 9.59 -1.03 -9.48
CA ILE A 141 8.83 -2.28 -9.62
C ILE A 141 8.98 -3.14 -8.36
N ILE A 142 10.21 -3.35 -7.88
CA ILE A 142 10.47 -4.19 -6.69
C ILE A 142 9.77 -3.59 -5.47
N VAL A 143 9.96 -2.30 -5.20
CA VAL A 143 9.32 -1.64 -4.06
C VAL A 143 7.79 -1.70 -4.20
N GLY A 144 7.25 -1.51 -5.41
CA GLY A 144 5.82 -1.64 -5.69
C GLY A 144 5.28 -3.05 -5.40
N GLN A 145 5.98 -4.10 -5.84
CA GLN A 145 5.61 -5.48 -5.57
C GLN A 145 5.65 -5.82 -4.08
N VAL A 146 6.67 -5.34 -3.36
CA VAL A 146 6.76 -5.47 -1.90
C VAL A 146 5.58 -4.78 -1.22
N THR A 147 5.23 -3.55 -1.63
CA THR A 147 4.06 -2.82 -1.12
C THR A 147 2.76 -3.59 -1.35
N VAL A 148 2.56 -4.18 -2.54
CA VAL A 148 1.37 -5.01 -2.84
C VAL A 148 1.36 -6.27 -1.98
N GLY A 149 2.47 -7.00 -1.90
CA GLY A 149 2.57 -8.22 -1.10
C GLY A 149 2.26 -7.97 0.37
N LEU A 150 2.83 -6.91 0.94
CA LEU A 150 2.52 -6.49 2.31
C LEU A 150 1.05 -6.09 2.48
N SER A 151 0.46 -5.41 1.49
CA SER A 151 -0.96 -5.02 1.53
C SER A 151 -1.89 -6.24 1.56
N VAL A 152 -1.61 -7.26 0.74
CA VAL A 152 -2.36 -8.52 0.73
C VAL A 152 -2.17 -9.28 2.05
N ALA A 153 -0.94 -9.33 2.57
CA ALA A 153 -0.66 -9.95 3.86
C ALA A 153 -1.42 -9.26 5.01
N VAL A 154 -1.51 -7.93 5.02
CA VAL A 154 -2.31 -7.19 6.02
C VAL A 154 -3.80 -7.55 5.94
N LEU A 155 -4.36 -7.72 4.74
CA LEU A 155 -5.74 -8.20 4.58
C LEU A 155 -5.91 -9.62 5.10
N PHE A 156 -4.98 -10.51 4.80
CA PHE A 156 -5.01 -11.87 5.30
C PHE A 156 -4.97 -11.90 6.84
N MET A 157 -4.07 -11.13 7.46
CA MET A 157 -4.03 -10.96 8.91
C MET A 157 -5.35 -10.38 9.48
N ALA A 158 -6.01 -9.50 8.74
CA ALA A 158 -7.33 -9.00 9.15
C ALA A 158 -8.38 -10.13 9.15
N SER A 159 -8.37 -11.00 8.16
CA SER A 159 -9.28 -12.16 8.12
C SER A 159 -9.02 -13.18 9.23
N LEU A 160 -7.75 -13.39 9.63
CA LEU A 160 -7.41 -14.26 10.76
C LEU A 160 -7.96 -13.71 12.08
N LEU A 161 -7.83 -12.39 12.30
CA LEU A 161 -8.37 -11.73 13.48
C LEU A 161 -9.91 -11.80 13.54
N ASP A 162 -10.57 -11.67 12.39
CA ASP A 162 -12.04 -11.75 12.28
C ASP A 162 -12.55 -13.18 12.51
N ALA A 163 -11.79 -14.18 12.07
CA ALA A 163 -12.08 -15.60 12.31
C ALA A 163 -11.86 -16.04 13.77
N GLY A 164 -11.22 -15.20 14.60
CA GLY A 164 -10.97 -15.48 16.02
C GLY A 164 -9.95 -16.60 16.27
N ILE A 165 -9.07 -16.86 15.31
CA ILE A 165 -8.00 -17.88 15.38
C ILE A 165 -6.80 -17.34 16.16
#